data_AF-A0A1F5APW2-F1
#
_entry.id   AF-A0A1F5APW2-F1
#
_cell.length_a   1.000
_cell.length_b   1.000
_cell.length_c   1.000
_cell.angle_alpha   90.00
_cell.angle_beta   90.00
_cell.angle_gamma   90.00
#
_symmetry.space_group_name_H-M   'P 1'
#
loop_
_entity.id
_entity.type
_entity.pdbx_description
1 polymer ?
#
loop_
_entity_poly.entity_id
_entity_poly.type
_entity_poly.pdbx_seq_one_letter_code
_entity_poly.pdbx_strand_id
1 'polypeptide(L)'
;MRRFQIPVIAAVAVTAVIAAGLSNCGRGARPEDFEWTTIDESYAPKNYVEEFIKNDAEQKEIFPVYIRNYGQNPAMLKRFRGSNFARPTEAALNMAFRGLGDWMLVDLKYKNEKEQDVQRTVLYVEIGGTWRVGDSGTLLK
;
A
#
# COMPACT_ATOMS: atom_id res chain seq x y z
N MET A 1 -37.98 31.48 13.84
CA MET A 1 -36.62 31.82 13.35
C MET A 1 -35.65 30.76 13.84
N ARG A 2 -34.76 30.33 12.95
CA ARG A 2 -33.81 29.21 13.09
C ARG A 2 -32.84 29.41 14.25
N ARG A 3 -32.44 28.32 14.91
CA ARG A 3 -31.02 27.97 15.17
C ARG A 3 -30.91 26.51 15.62
N PHE A 4 -30.44 25.69 14.69
CA PHE A 4 -29.79 24.42 14.96
C PHE A 4 -28.51 24.69 15.77
N GLN A 5 -28.23 23.87 16.78
CA GLN A 5 -26.88 23.77 17.32
C GLN A 5 -26.58 22.29 17.61
N ILE A 6 -25.59 21.80 16.87
CA ILE A 6 -25.10 20.43 16.78
C ILE A 6 -24.20 20.15 18.00
N PRO A 7 -24.26 18.95 18.63
CA PRO A 7 -23.31 18.59 19.67
C PRO A 7 -21.93 18.31 19.05
N VAL A 8 -20.94 19.09 19.46
CA VAL A 8 -19.52 18.88 19.18
C VAL A 8 -19.06 17.67 20.01
N ILE A 9 -18.91 16.51 19.38
CA ILE A 9 -18.20 15.37 19.96
C ILE A 9 -16.79 15.41 19.38
N ALA A 10 -15.89 16.09 20.09
CA ALA A 10 -14.46 16.03 19.83
C ALA A 10 -13.88 14.83 20.57
N ALA A 11 -13.78 13.68 19.90
CA ALA A 11 -13.00 12.54 20.39
C ALA A 11 -11.59 12.64 19.79
N VAL A 12 -10.66 13.24 20.54
CA VAL A 12 -9.23 13.26 20.19
C VAL A 12 -8.65 11.88 20.57
N ALA A 13 -8.45 11.01 19.58
CA ALA A 13 -7.72 9.76 19.77
C ALA A 13 -6.21 10.06 19.72
N VAL A 14 -5.58 10.04 20.88
CA VAL A 14 -4.11 10.08 21.02
C VAL A 14 -3.59 8.67 20.74
N THR A 15 -3.05 8.44 19.54
CA THR A 15 -2.39 7.17 19.23
C THR A 15 -0.89 7.32 19.43
N ALA A 16 -0.38 6.69 20.49
CA ALA A 16 1.03 6.66 20.84
C ALA A 16 1.85 5.97 19.74
N VAL A 17 2.91 6.65 19.28
CA VAL A 17 3.91 6.09 18.36
C VAL A 17 4.91 5.30 19.19
N ILE A 18 4.89 3.96 19.09
CA ILE A 18 5.99 3.12 19.57
C ILE A 18 6.77 2.66 18.35
N ALA A 19 7.88 3.37 18.08
CA ALA A 19 8.89 2.92 17.15
C ALA A 19 9.71 1.80 17.82
N ALA A 20 9.56 0.57 17.36
CA ALA A 20 10.45 -0.53 17.72
C ALA A 20 10.91 -1.23 16.43
N GLY A 21 12.06 -0.78 15.92
CA GLY A 21 12.84 -1.54 14.96
C GLY A 21 13.41 -2.78 15.64
N LEU A 22 12.98 -3.96 15.23
CA LEU A 22 13.64 -5.21 15.58
C LEU A 22 13.92 -6.02 14.32
N SER A 23 15.20 -5.96 13.91
CA SER A 23 15.83 -6.87 12.96
C SER A 23 15.73 -8.30 13.47
N ASN A 24 14.72 -9.06 13.01
CA ASN A 24 14.59 -10.48 13.30
C ASN A 24 15.05 -11.32 12.10
N CYS A 25 16.29 -11.79 12.16
CA CYS A 25 16.85 -12.73 11.22
C CYS A 25 16.36 -14.15 11.59
N GLY A 26 15.62 -14.83 10.68
CA GLY A 26 15.31 -16.27 10.82
C GLY A 26 13.84 -16.70 10.79
N ARG A 27 12.89 -15.82 10.50
CA ARG A 27 11.50 -16.19 10.21
C ARG A 27 11.12 -15.58 8.87
N GLY A 28 10.73 -16.41 7.90
CA GLY A 28 10.28 -15.90 6.60
C GLY A 28 9.19 -14.86 6.82
N ALA A 29 9.36 -13.67 6.24
CA ALA A 29 8.49 -12.54 6.50
C ALA A 29 7.03 -12.91 6.24
N ARG A 30 6.14 -12.51 7.16
CA ARG A 30 4.71 -12.76 7.09
C ARG A 30 3.95 -11.44 6.91
N PRO A 31 2.77 -11.45 6.28
CA PRO A 31 2.04 -10.21 5.99
C PRO A 31 1.64 -9.48 7.27
N GLU A 32 1.48 -10.22 8.36
CA GLU A 32 1.16 -9.70 9.68
C GLU A 32 2.33 -8.95 10.34
N ASP A 33 3.56 -9.14 9.86
CA ASP A 33 4.73 -8.42 10.35
C ASP A 33 4.76 -6.95 9.86
N PHE A 34 3.84 -6.57 8.97
CA PHE A 34 3.75 -5.25 8.37
C PHE A 34 2.49 -4.51 8.82
N GLU A 35 2.66 -3.27 9.27
CA GLU A 35 1.57 -2.47 9.79
C GLU A 35 0.75 -1.80 8.69
N TRP A 36 -0.56 -1.70 8.92
CA TRP A 36 -1.43 -0.87 8.10
C TRP A 36 -1.22 0.59 8.46
N THR A 37 -0.98 1.42 7.45
CA THR A 37 -0.86 2.87 7.55
C THR A 37 -2.03 3.51 6.81
N THR A 38 -2.68 4.49 7.43
CA THR A 38 -3.76 5.26 6.80
C THR A 38 -3.17 6.41 5.99
N ILE A 39 -3.56 6.49 4.72
CA ILE A 39 -3.31 7.64 3.84
C ILE A 39 -4.63 8.39 3.68
N ASP A 40 -4.65 9.62 4.19
CA ASP A 40 -5.71 10.61 4.02
C ASP A 40 -5.13 11.90 3.40
N GLU A 41 -5.96 12.94 3.28
CA GLU A 41 -5.58 14.24 2.71
C GLU A 41 -4.38 14.88 3.41
N SER A 42 -4.25 14.67 4.72
CA SER A 42 -3.20 15.23 5.57
C SER A 42 -1.94 14.38 5.63
N TYR A 43 -1.97 13.16 5.09
CA TYR A 43 -0.83 12.26 5.10
C TYR A 43 0.36 12.84 4.32
N ALA A 44 1.54 12.78 4.94
CA ALA A 44 2.81 13.14 4.32
C ALA A 44 3.50 11.86 3.79
N PRO A 45 3.57 11.67 2.45
CA PRO A 45 4.21 10.49 1.87
C PRO A 45 5.69 10.36 2.26
N LYS A 46 6.13 9.13 2.56
CA LYS A 46 7.52 8.84 2.91
C LYS A 46 8.37 8.44 1.70
N ASN A 47 7.72 8.05 0.60
CA ASN A 47 8.36 7.61 -0.64
C ASN A 47 7.46 7.90 -1.85
N TYR A 48 8.03 7.76 -3.05
CA TYR A 48 7.33 8.00 -4.33
C TYR A 48 6.11 7.10 -4.54
N VAL A 49 6.14 5.86 -4.05
CA VAL A 49 5.01 4.93 -4.20
C VAL A 49 3.83 5.37 -3.34
N GLU A 50 4.08 5.81 -2.12
CA GLU A 50 3.06 6.39 -1.24
C GLU A 50 2.49 7.69 -1.81
N GLU A 51 3.33 8.54 -2.39
CA GLU A 51 2.90 9.76 -3.06
C GLU A 51 2.02 9.44 -4.27
N PHE A 52 2.43 8.46 -5.09
CA PHE A 52 1.63 7.97 -6.21
C PHE A 52 0.27 7.44 -5.75
N ILE A 53 0.23 6.65 -4.67
CA ILE A 53 -1.03 6.13 -4.10
C ILE A 53 -1.90 7.27 -3.59
N LYS A 54 -1.33 8.25 -2.89
CA LYS A 54 -2.08 9.43 -2.39
C LYS A 54 -2.71 10.21 -3.56
N ASN A 55 -1.92 10.51 -4.59
CA ASN A 55 -2.41 11.26 -5.75
C ASN A 55 -3.49 10.47 -6.53
N ASP A 56 -3.33 9.16 -6.71
CA ASP A 56 -4.35 8.30 -7.34
C ASP A 56 -5.64 8.23 -6.51
N ALA A 57 -5.51 8.21 -5.18
CA ALA A 57 -6.65 8.20 -4.27
C ALA A 57 -7.40 9.54 -4.24
N GLU A 58 -6.68 10.66 -4.28
CA GLU A 58 -7.24 12.01 -4.36
C GLU A 58 -8.01 12.20 -5.67
N GLN A 59 -7.41 11.82 -6.80
CA GLN A 59 -8.05 11.90 -8.12
C GLN A 59 -9.34 11.07 -8.23
N LYS A 60 -9.44 10.00 -7.45
CA LYS A 60 -10.61 9.11 -7.40
C LYS A 60 -11.55 9.42 -6.26
N GLU A 61 -11.21 10.38 -5.40
CA GLU A 61 -11.97 10.74 -4.20
C GLU A 61 -12.27 9.52 -3.29
N ILE A 62 -11.33 8.56 -3.21
CA ILE A 62 -11.46 7.30 -2.45
C ILE A 62 -10.77 7.33 -1.08
N PHE A 63 -10.45 8.53 -0.58
CA PHE A 63 -9.91 8.64 0.77
C PHE A 63 -10.94 8.22 1.84
N PRO A 64 -10.50 7.63 2.97
CA PRO A 64 -9.13 7.24 3.26
C PRO A 64 -8.74 5.90 2.61
N VAL A 65 -7.46 5.77 2.25
CA VAL A 65 -6.87 4.52 1.74
C VAL A 65 -5.91 3.96 2.79
N TYR A 66 -6.02 2.68 3.10
CA TYR A 66 -5.10 1.99 3.99
C TYR A 66 -4.07 1.24 3.16
N ILE A 67 -2.81 1.41 3.51
CA ILE A 67 -1.70 0.74 2.84
C ILE A 67 -0.94 -0.14 3.81
N ARG A 68 -0.39 -1.23 3.30
CA ARG A 68 0.61 -2.03 3.99
C ARG A 68 1.77 -2.25 3.03
N ASN A 69 2.87 -1.55 3.31
CA ASN A 69 4.02 -1.53 2.42
C ASN A 69 4.97 -2.68 2.76
N TYR A 70 5.14 -3.63 1.84
CA TYR A 70 6.06 -4.75 2.00
C TYR A 70 7.47 -4.44 1.48
N GLY A 71 7.67 -3.31 0.81
CA GLY A 71 8.92 -2.94 0.18
C GLY A 71 9.35 -3.93 -0.91
N GLN A 72 10.66 -4.05 -1.09
CA GLN A 72 11.31 -5.05 -1.96
C GLN A 72 11.50 -6.40 -1.22
N ASN A 73 10.49 -6.89 -0.50
CA ASN A 73 10.64 -8.14 0.27
C ASN A 73 10.46 -9.38 -0.62
N PRO A 74 11.50 -10.19 -0.88
CA PRO A 74 11.40 -11.32 -1.81
C PRO A 74 10.51 -12.45 -1.29
N ALA A 75 10.35 -12.57 0.04
CA ALA A 75 9.44 -13.54 0.63
C ALA A 75 7.98 -13.17 0.36
N MET A 76 7.66 -11.87 0.32
CA MET A 76 6.33 -11.38 -0.09
C MET A 76 6.10 -11.51 -1.58
N LEU A 77 7.12 -11.19 -2.39
CA LEU A 77 7.03 -11.33 -3.84
C LEU A 77 6.68 -12.78 -4.27
N LYS A 78 7.27 -13.78 -3.61
CA LYS A 78 6.96 -15.21 -3.84
C LYS A 78 5.54 -15.63 -3.42
N ARG A 79 4.82 -14.78 -2.68
CA ARG A 79 3.42 -14.98 -2.28
C ARG A 79 2.47 -14.15 -3.12
N PHE A 80 2.96 -13.18 -3.87
CA PHE A 80 2.13 -12.37 -4.75
C PHE A 80 1.58 -13.19 -5.91
N ARG A 81 0.27 -13.04 -6.17
CA ARG A 81 -0.40 -13.57 -7.34
C ARG A 81 -1.22 -12.47 -7.97
N GLY A 82 -0.67 -11.91 -9.04
CA GLY A 82 -1.33 -10.92 -9.89
C GLY A 82 -2.02 -11.54 -11.09
N SER A 83 -2.44 -10.68 -12.01
CA SER A 83 -3.08 -11.08 -13.26
C SER A 83 -2.05 -11.57 -14.28
N ASN A 84 -0.84 -10.99 -14.25
CA ASN A 84 0.24 -11.31 -15.19
C ASN A 84 1.32 -12.17 -14.54
N PHE A 85 1.54 -12.03 -13.24
CA PHE A 85 2.56 -12.78 -12.51
C PHE A 85 1.96 -13.70 -11.44
N ALA A 86 2.44 -14.93 -11.38
CA ALA A 86 2.11 -15.87 -10.31
C ALA A 86 3.38 -16.22 -9.54
N ARG A 87 3.52 -15.69 -8.33
CA ARG A 87 4.67 -15.91 -7.43
C ARG A 87 6.00 -15.55 -8.10
N PRO A 88 6.13 -14.33 -8.68
CA PRO A 88 7.31 -13.97 -9.44
C PRO A 88 8.58 -13.96 -8.58
N THR A 89 9.71 -14.06 -9.26
CA THR A 89 11.03 -13.75 -8.70
C THR A 89 11.52 -12.42 -9.23
N GLU A 90 12.50 -11.80 -8.58
CA GLU A 90 13.13 -10.58 -9.08
C GLU A 90 13.72 -10.77 -10.49
N ALA A 91 14.28 -11.96 -10.78
CA ALA A 91 14.76 -12.28 -12.12
C ALA A 91 13.63 -12.27 -13.14
N ALA A 92 12.45 -12.80 -12.80
CA ALA A 92 11.28 -12.75 -13.68
C ALA A 92 10.80 -11.31 -13.90
N LEU A 93 10.83 -10.47 -12.87
CA LEU A 93 10.51 -9.04 -13.00
C LEU A 93 11.51 -8.33 -13.95
N ASN A 94 12.81 -8.55 -13.76
CA ASN A 94 13.86 -7.98 -14.63
C ASN A 94 13.72 -8.41 -16.10
N MET A 95 13.30 -9.66 -16.34
CA MET A 95 13.06 -10.15 -17.70
C MET A 95 11.80 -9.55 -18.32
N ALA A 96 10.74 -9.36 -17.53
CA ALA A 96 9.47 -8.82 -18.01
C ALA A 96 9.52 -7.29 -18.21
N PHE A 97 10.20 -6.58 -17.32
CA PHE A 97 10.33 -5.12 -17.32
C PHE A 97 11.75 -4.74 -17.73
N ARG A 98 11.96 -4.51 -19.03
CA ARG A 98 13.27 -4.06 -19.53
C ARG A 98 13.63 -2.70 -18.94
N GLY A 99 14.78 -2.63 -18.28
CA GLY A 99 15.21 -1.42 -17.57
C GLY A 99 14.49 -1.21 -16.23
N LEU A 100 14.06 -2.29 -15.59
CA LEU A 100 13.61 -2.27 -14.20
C LEU A 100 14.69 -1.63 -13.32
N GLY A 101 14.37 -0.47 -12.76
CA GLY A 101 15.21 0.17 -11.74
C GLY A 101 14.94 -0.45 -10.38
N ASP A 102 13.66 -0.46 -10.00
CA ASP A 102 13.21 -0.90 -8.70
C ASP A 102 11.77 -1.48 -8.77
N TRP A 103 11.32 -2.15 -7.71
CA TRP A 103 9.98 -2.67 -7.53
C TRP A 103 9.53 -2.59 -6.07
N MET A 104 8.22 -2.54 -5.85
CA MET A 104 7.67 -2.48 -4.50
C MET A 104 6.33 -3.20 -4.46
N LEU A 105 6.10 -3.98 -3.40
CA LEU A 105 4.82 -4.64 -3.17
C LEU A 105 4.04 -3.90 -2.08
N VAL A 106 2.80 -3.53 -2.38
CA VAL A 106 1.94 -2.81 -1.43
C VAL A 106 0.55 -3.41 -1.41
N ASP A 107 0.06 -3.73 -0.22
CA ASP A 107 -1.35 -4.04 -0.01
C ASP A 107 -2.15 -2.74 0.15
N LEU A 108 -3.26 -2.64 -0.56
CA LEU A 108 -4.19 -1.52 -0.52
C LEU A 108 -5.54 -2.00 -0.01
N LYS A 109 -6.15 -1.23 0.88
CA LYS A 109 -7.54 -1.39 1.29
C LYS A 109 -8.25 -0.04 1.24
N TYR A 110 -9.41 0.03 0.60
CA TYR A 110 -10.19 1.26 0.45
C TYR A 110 -11.66 0.94 0.17
N LYS A 111 -12.53 1.95 0.26
CA LYS A 111 -13.91 1.84 -0.21
C LYS A 111 -14.03 2.39 -1.62
N ASN A 112 -14.66 1.64 -2.51
CA ASN A 112 -14.98 2.17 -3.84
C ASN A 112 -16.21 3.09 -3.79
N GLU A 113 -16.57 3.67 -4.93
CA GLU A 113 -17.76 4.53 -5.09
C GLU A 113 -19.08 3.85 -4.68
N LYS A 114 -19.12 2.52 -4.66
CA LYS A 114 -20.27 1.71 -4.23
C LYS A 114 -20.20 1.34 -2.75
N GLU A 115 -19.33 1.99 -1.99
CA GLU A 115 -19.03 1.75 -0.57
C GLU A 115 -18.56 0.33 -0.24
N GLN A 116 -18.09 -0.42 -1.25
CA GLN A 116 -17.60 -1.77 -1.07
C GLN A 116 -16.14 -1.75 -0.62
N ASP A 117 -15.83 -2.54 0.40
CA ASP A 117 -14.45 -2.77 0.83
C ASP A 117 -13.69 -3.53 -0.27
N VAL A 118 -12.71 -2.85 -0.85
CA VAL A 118 -11.77 -3.43 -1.81
C VAL A 118 -10.44 -3.64 -1.10
N GLN A 119 -9.91 -4.87 -1.18
CA GLN A 119 -8.54 -5.17 -0.79
C GLN A 119 -7.80 -5.79 -1.97
N ARG A 120 -6.63 -5.26 -2.29
CA ARG A 120 -5.78 -5.78 -3.37
C ARG A 120 -4.30 -5.56 -3.06
N THR A 121 -3.47 -6.46 -3.54
CA THR A 121 -2.01 -6.30 -3.56
C THR A 121 -1.60 -5.74 -4.91
N VAL A 122 -0.77 -4.71 -4.91
CA VAL A 122 -0.26 -4.06 -6.12
C VAL A 122 1.26 -4.18 -6.16
N LEU A 123 1.77 -4.64 -7.30
CA LEU A 123 3.18 -4.60 -7.63
C LEU A 123 3.46 -3.28 -8.37
N TYR A 124 4.21 -2.40 -7.74
CA TYR A 124 4.76 -1.21 -8.37
C TYR A 124 6.14 -1.52 -8.94
N VAL A 125 6.45 -0.94 -10.09
CA VAL A 125 7.76 -1.05 -10.74
C VAL A 125 8.23 0.32 -11.18
N GLU A 126 9.51 0.57 -11.05
CA GLU A 126 10.19 1.74 -11.58
C GLU A 126 10.88 1.38 -12.89
N ILE A 127 10.55 2.10 -13.95
CA ILE A 127 11.19 1.92 -15.26
C ILE A 127 11.56 3.31 -15.78
N GLY A 128 12.87 3.53 -16.00
CA GLY A 128 13.40 4.79 -16.51
C GLY A 128 13.11 6.00 -15.60
N GLY A 129 13.19 5.82 -14.28
CA GLY A 129 12.96 6.89 -13.30
C GLY A 129 11.48 7.21 -13.04
N THR A 130 10.55 6.37 -13.51
CA THR A 130 9.11 6.58 -13.31
C THR A 130 8.45 5.33 -12.72
N TRP A 131 7.83 5.50 -11.55
CA TRP A 131 7.02 4.50 -10.90
C TRP A 131 5.68 4.30 -11.61
N ARG A 132 5.26 3.04 -11.74
CA ARG A 132 3.99 2.65 -12.35
C ARG A 132 3.47 1.34 -11.75
N VAL A 133 2.19 1.05 -11.97
CA VAL A 133 1.61 -0.25 -11.65
C VAL A 133 2.13 -1.29 -12.63
N GLY A 134 2.85 -2.29 -12.12
CA GLY A 134 3.36 -3.43 -12.90
C GLY A 134 2.36 -4.60 -12.94
N ASP A 135 1.67 -4.88 -11.83
CA ASP A 135 0.60 -5.88 -11.77
C ASP A 135 -0.30 -5.66 -10.53
N SER A 136 -1.46 -6.28 -10.52
CA SER A 136 -2.38 -6.24 -9.37
C SER A 136 -3.04 -7.59 -9.14
N GLY A 137 -3.28 -7.92 -7.87
CA GLY A 137 -3.95 -9.15 -7.46
C GLY A 137 -4.01 -9.30 -5.96
N THR A 138 -3.55 -10.44 -5.44
CA THR A 138 -3.65 -10.78 -4.02
C THR A 138 -2.37 -11.44 -3.49
N LEU A 139 -2.23 -11.41 -2.18
CA LEU A 139 -1.17 -12.13 -1.47
C LEU A 139 -1.68 -13.48 -0.99
N LEU A 140 -0.94 -14.54 -1.31
CA LEU A 140 -1.24 -15.90 -0.85
C LEU A 140 -0.93 -16.01 0.65
N LYS A 141 -1.89 -16.57 1.40
CA LYS A 141 -1.76 -16.88 2.83
C LYS A 141 -0.79 -18.02 3.08
#